data_AF-A0AAD6D6U4-F1
#
_entry.id   AF-A0AAD6D6U4-F1
#
_cell.length_a   1.000
_cell.length_b   1.000
_cell.length_c   1.000
_cell.angle_alpha   90.00
_cell.angle_beta   90.00
_cell.angle_gamma   90.00
#
_symmetry.space_group_name_H-M   'P 1'
#
loop_
_entity.id
_entity.type
_entity.pdbx_description
1 polymer ?
#
loop_
_entity_poly.entity_id
_entity_poly.type
_entity_poly.pdbx_seq_one_letter_code
_entity_poly.pdbx_strand_id
1 'polypeptide(L)'
;MFETLQEVIKTLVPERDHPSVMQNLEVPLLMQQIRKGVLDMVALATWMAALLKTHCAPMRDEWADRMAEQITQGSQSQDPKEIVNGLTTLFAILEAMKLDVANHQIRTFRVLLIEDTVPFLQEYFEGKISRGSFQVEPARLWYLDVRNRAQQEDALKSPTQADDGLKPLEALLRGIADQLLQFTPPSEFPETFLFDSDRLWQLRATIQNLINLEIAWYIFESWVHSKNRYLRGREEICLTFRTRIQSLMEDGIDPNGHIPSAIDDDPDLRGGAHWYQNMRSIALEIARFACLACGMDDVEDEVITPIEAALEWHLTNESDLFRHFQNGIREKVLAATIASAKKFLPLSPLAICESQRAVAPSVPLVSAAPSTAVNPTSSTGGLTHTPTPSEYDIERIGMRLAHVGVLHWRVWAPLLYLRDEIADLDVGPSAFV
;
A
#
# COMPACT_ATOMS: atom_id res chain seq x y z
N MET A 1 -3.12 -26.89 -32.08
CA MET A 1 -4.31 -26.07 -31.74
C MET A 1 -5.32 -26.90 -30.97
N PHE A 2 -6.00 -27.90 -31.56
CA PHE A 2 -6.99 -28.71 -30.83
C PHE A 2 -6.42 -29.47 -29.62
N GLU A 3 -5.17 -29.96 -29.71
CA GLU A 3 -4.47 -30.55 -28.56
C GLU A 3 -4.31 -29.53 -27.42
N THR A 4 -3.82 -28.32 -27.75
CA THR A 4 -3.70 -27.22 -26.78
C THR A 4 -5.06 -26.86 -26.16
N LEU A 5 -6.10 -26.79 -26.98
CA LEU A 5 -7.46 -26.50 -26.53
C LEU A 5 -7.97 -27.57 -25.55
N GLN A 6 -7.80 -28.85 -25.89
CA GLN A 6 -8.18 -29.97 -25.04
C GLN A 6 -7.44 -29.93 -23.69
N GLU A 7 -6.11 -29.75 -23.72
CA GLU A 7 -5.29 -29.71 -22.52
C GLU A 7 -5.65 -28.51 -21.63
N VAL A 8 -5.85 -27.33 -22.21
CA VAL A 8 -6.26 -26.15 -21.44
C VAL A 8 -7.63 -26.34 -20.81
N ILE A 9 -8.62 -26.84 -21.53
CA ILE A 9 -9.96 -27.06 -20.98
C ILE A 9 -9.93 -28.07 -19.83
N LYS A 10 -9.16 -29.16 -19.95
CA LYS A 10 -9.00 -30.15 -18.87
C LYS A 10 -8.41 -29.54 -17.59
N THR A 11 -7.54 -28.53 -17.70
CA THR A 11 -7.02 -27.82 -16.51
C THR A 11 -8.05 -26.86 -15.89
N LEU A 12 -9.08 -26.47 -16.64
CA LEU A 12 -10.06 -25.46 -16.23
C LEU A 12 -11.37 -26.06 -15.72
N VAL A 13 -11.75 -27.24 -16.21
CA VAL A 13 -13.00 -27.91 -15.82
C VAL A 13 -12.74 -29.07 -14.84
N PRO A 14 -13.71 -29.42 -13.98
CA PRO A 14 -13.57 -30.53 -13.04
C PRO A 14 -13.39 -31.88 -13.76
N GLU A 15 -12.77 -32.85 -13.08
CA GLU A 15 -12.49 -34.19 -13.63
C GLU A 15 -13.73 -34.91 -14.18
N ARG A 16 -14.91 -34.65 -13.61
CA ARG A 16 -16.18 -35.24 -14.08
C ARG A 16 -16.52 -34.88 -15.53
N ASP A 17 -16.06 -33.73 -16.01
CA ASP A 17 -16.37 -33.18 -17.33
C ASP A 17 -15.29 -33.57 -18.36
N HIS A 18 -14.15 -34.12 -17.92
CA HIS A 18 -13.06 -34.57 -18.79
C HIS A 18 -13.49 -35.59 -19.84
N PRO A 19 -14.33 -36.61 -19.55
CA PRO A 19 -14.78 -37.56 -20.57
C PRO A 19 -15.53 -36.89 -21.72
N SER A 20 -16.39 -35.91 -21.42
CA SER A 20 -17.13 -35.13 -22.42
C SER A 20 -16.17 -34.31 -23.30
N VAL A 21 -15.14 -33.70 -22.69
CA VAL A 21 -14.10 -32.95 -23.40
C VAL A 21 -13.29 -33.86 -24.33
N MET A 22 -12.87 -35.03 -23.84
CA MET A 22 -12.10 -36.00 -24.64
C MET A 22 -12.89 -36.52 -25.84
N GLN A 23 -14.20 -36.74 -25.66
CA GLN A 23 -15.09 -37.21 -26.72
C GLN A 23 -15.35 -36.15 -27.80
N ASN A 24 -15.65 -34.91 -27.40
CA ASN A 24 -15.98 -33.85 -28.35
C ASN A 24 -14.75 -33.17 -28.98
N LEU A 25 -13.59 -33.24 -28.32
CA LEU A 25 -12.31 -32.75 -28.83
C LEU A 25 -11.34 -33.88 -29.19
N GLU A 26 -11.83 -35.00 -29.72
CA GLU A 26 -10.98 -36.08 -30.21
C GLU A 26 -10.16 -35.61 -31.43
N VAL A 27 -8.92 -35.18 -31.19
CA VAL A 27 -8.06 -34.53 -32.18
C VAL A 27 -7.89 -35.34 -33.48
N PRO A 28 -7.63 -36.66 -33.46
CA PRO A 28 -7.51 -37.44 -34.68
C PRO A 28 -8.78 -37.42 -35.54
N LEU A 29 -9.96 -37.52 -34.89
CA LEU A 29 -11.26 -37.51 -35.56
C LEU A 29 -11.56 -36.12 -36.14
N LEU A 30 -11.35 -35.05 -35.37
CA LEU A 30 -11.53 -33.67 -35.83
C LEU A 30 -10.65 -33.38 -37.05
N MET A 31 -9.38 -33.76 -37.01
CA MET A 31 -8.47 -33.58 -38.15
C MET A 31 -8.91 -34.38 -39.38
N GLN A 32 -9.48 -35.58 -39.20
CA GLN A 32 -10.05 -36.36 -40.29
C GLN A 32 -11.28 -35.69 -40.90
N GLN A 33 -12.18 -35.16 -40.08
CA GLN A 33 -13.38 -34.45 -40.52
C GLN A 33 -13.03 -33.16 -41.27
N ILE A 34 -12.02 -32.41 -40.80
CA ILE A 34 -11.50 -31.21 -41.49
C ILE A 34 -10.95 -31.57 -42.87
N ARG A 35 -10.09 -32.60 -42.97
CA ARG A 35 -9.50 -33.03 -44.25
C ARG A 35 -10.55 -33.47 -45.27
N LYS A 36 -11.66 -34.03 -44.79
CA LYS A 36 -12.79 -34.46 -45.63
C LYS A 36 -13.83 -33.35 -45.87
N GLY A 37 -13.69 -32.18 -45.23
CA GLY A 37 -14.62 -31.07 -45.36
C GLY A 37 -16.00 -31.32 -44.74
N VAL A 38 -16.10 -32.20 -43.73
CA VAL A 38 -17.37 -32.63 -43.11
C VAL A 38 -17.49 -32.27 -41.63
N LEU A 39 -16.57 -31.45 -41.09
CA LEU A 39 -16.63 -31.04 -39.70
C LEU A 39 -17.81 -30.09 -39.45
N ASP A 40 -18.68 -30.46 -38.51
CA ASP A 40 -19.76 -29.59 -38.03
C ASP A 40 -19.22 -28.59 -37.00
N MET A 41 -18.75 -27.45 -37.49
CA MET A 41 -18.23 -26.36 -36.66
C MET A 41 -19.32 -25.72 -35.78
N VAL A 42 -20.59 -25.77 -36.19
CA VAL A 42 -21.70 -25.13 -35.46
C VAL A 42 -22.03 -25.96 -34.22
N ALA A 43 -22.12 -27.28 -34.37
CA ALA A 43 -22.33 -28.19 -33.25
C ALA A 43 -21.19 -28.10 -32.23
N LEU A 44 -19.93 -28.07 -32.71
CA LEU A 44 -18.76 -27.94 -31.84
C LEU A 44 -18.75 -26.60 -31.08
N ALA A 45 -19.06 -25.50 -31.76
CA ALA A 45 -19.12 -24.18 -31.14
C ALA A 45 -20.25 -24.05 -30.11
N THR A 46 -21.42 -24.62 -30.40
CA THR A 46 -22.57 -24.64 -29.49
C THR A 46 -22.27 -25.46 -28.24
N TRP A 47 -21.68 -26.64 -28.40
CA TRP A 47 -21.22 -27.45 -27.27
C TRP A 47 -20.16 -26.72 -26.44
N MET A 48 -19.20 -26.09 -27.09
CA MET A 48 -18.15 -25.32 -26.41
C MET A 48 -18.74 -24.18 -25.59
N ALA A 49 -19.67 -23.41 -26.16
CA ALA A 49 -20.34 -22.33 -25.43
C ALA A 49 -21.13 -22.84 -24.22
N ALA A 50 -21.83 -23.96 -24.35
CA ALA A 50 -22.55 -24.57 -23.23
C ALA A 50 -21.59 -25.04 -22.11
N LEU A 51 -20.47 -25.68 -22.48
CA LEU A 51 -19.44 -26.08 -21.53
C LEU A 51 -18.84 -24.87 -20.80
N LEU A 52 -18.47 -23.82 -21.54
CA LEU A 52 -17.89 -22.61 -20.98
C LEU A 52 -18.86 -21.92 -20.01
N LYS A 53 -20.12 -21.72 -20.38
CA LYS A 53 -21.14 -21.12 -19.49
C LYS A 53 -21.39 -21.91 -18.21
N THR A 54 -21.16 -23.23 -18.23
CA THR A 54 -21.31 -24.08 -17.05
C THR A 54 -20.17 -23.87 -16.03
N HIS A 55 -18.98 -23.47 -16.50
CA HIS A 55 -17.76 -23.38 -15.67
C HIS A 55 -17.19 -21.97 -15.54
N CYS A 56 -17.62 -21.02 -16.36
CA CYS A 56 -17.21 -19.62 -16.29
C CYS A 56 -18.00 -18.84 -15.24
N ALA A 57 -17.49 -17.64 -14.91
CA ALA A 57 -18.29 -16.64 -14.23
C ALA A 57 -19.42 -16.13 -15.16
N PRO A 58 -20.65 -15.87 -14.65
CA PRO A 58 -21.80 -15.45 -15.48
C PRO A 58 -21.55 -14.22 -16.36
N MET A 59 -20.67 -13.31 -15.92
CA MET A 59 -20.28 -12.13 -16.69
C MET A 59 -19.55 -12.46 -18.01
N ARG A 60 -19.10 -13.70 -18.21
CA ARG A 60 -18.41 -14.17 -19.41
C ARG A 60 -19.35 -14.85 -20.42
N ASP A 61 -20.62 -15.06 -20.08
CA ASP A 61 -21.56 -15.80 -20.92
C ASP A 61 -21.76 -15.13 -22.29
N GLU A 62 -21.80 -13.79 -22.33
CA GLU A 62 -21.92 -13.03 -23.58
C GLU A 62 -20.73 -13.26 -24.53
N TRP A 63 -19.54 -13.55 -23.99
CA TRP A 63 -18.37 -13.84 -24.81
C TRP A 63 -18.46 -15.23 -25.41
N ALA A 64 -18.98 -16.20 -24.64
CA ALA A 64 -19.24 -17.55 -25.14
C ALA A 64 -20.31 -17.54 -26.23
N ASP A 65 -21.37 -16.72 -26.08
CA ASP A 65 -22.38 -16.53 -27.12
C ASP A 65 -21.80 -15.90 -28.39
N ARG A 66 -21.02 -14.83 -28.24
CA ARG A 66 -20.34 -14.19 -29.37
C ARG A 66 -19.40 -15.16 -30.10
N MET A 67 -18.61 -15.93 -29.35
CA MET A 67 -17.73 -16.96 -29.93
C MET A 67 -18.49 -17.97 -30.76
N ALA A 68 -19.62 -18.49 -30.25
CA ALA A 68 -20.45 -19.42 -30.98
C ALA A 68 -21.10 -18.77 -32.21
N GLU A 69 -21.56 -17.52 -32.10
CA GLU A 69 -22.13 -16.75 -33.20
C GLU A 69 -21.11 -16.54 -34.34
N GLN A 70 -19.90 -16.11 -34.02
CA GLN A 70 -18.82 -15.89 -35.00
C GLN A 70 -18.46 -17.18 -35.75
N ILE A 71 -18.28 -18.29 -35.03
CA ILE A 71 -17.97 -19.59 -35.67
C ILE A 71 -19.15 -20.04 -36.54
N THR A 72 -20.38 -19.83 -36.09
CA THR A 72 -21.59 -20.20 -36.83
C THR A 72 -21.74 -19.39 -38.11
N GLN A 73 -21.60 -18.07 -38.02
CA GLN A 73 -21.66 -17.16 -39.17
C GLN A 73 -20.54 -17.46 -40.18
N GLY A 74 -19.31 -17.65 -39.71
CA GLY A 74 -18.18 -18.03 -40.57
C GLY A 74 -18.37 -19.37 -41.28
N SER A 75 -18.94 -20.36 -40.59
CA SER A 75 -19.27 -21.67 -41.18
C SER A 75 -20.35 -21.57 -42.27
N GLN A 76 -21.44 -20.84 -42.00
CA GLN A 76 -22.57 -20.68 -42.93
C GLN A 76 -22.22 -19.84 -44.16
N SER A 77 -21.44 -18.78 -43.97
CA SER A 77 -20.98 -17.88 -45.04
C SER A 77 -19.75 -18.39 -45.79
N GLN A 78 -19.14 -19.49 -45.32
CA GLN A 78 -17.84 -19.99 -45.77
C GLN A 78 -16.72 -18.95 -45.68
N ASP A 79 -16.78 -18.06 -44.67
CA ASP A 79 -15.72 -17.09 -44.39
C ASP A 79 -14.75 -17.63 -43.32
N PRO A 80 -13.52 -18.04 -43.70
CA PRO A 80 -12.54 -18.55 -42.75
C PRO A 80 -12.07 -17.48 -41.75
N LYS A 81 -12.16 -16.18 -42.08
CA LYS A 81 -11.73 -15.11 -41.16
C LYS A 81 -12.64 -15.05 -39.95
N GLU A 82 -13.95 -15.20 -40.15
CA GLU A 82 -14.90 -15.13 -39.05
C GLU A 82 -14.83 -16.36 -38.13
N ILE A 83 -14.48 -17.54 -38.69
CA ILE A 83 -14.14 -18.72 -37.88
C ILE A 83 -12.90 -18.47 -37.03
N VAL A 84 -11.85 -17.87 -37.61
CA VAL A 84 -10.63 -17.51 -36.85
C VAL A 84 -10.95 -16.50 -35.76
N ASN A 85 -11.78 -15.49 -36.02
CA ASN A 85 -12.24 -14.53 -35.00
C ASN A 85 -12.92 -15.24 -33.84
N GLY A 86 -13.83 -16.18 -34.11
CA GLY A 86 -14.48 -16.99 -33.08
C GLY A 86 -13.49 -17.84 -32.27
N LEU A 87 -12.49 -18.45 -32.92
CA LEU A 87 -11.42 -19.18 -32.23
C LEU A 87 -10.54 -18.25 -31.38
N THR A 88 -10.26 -17.03 -31.83
CA THR A 88 -9.57 -16.01 -31.03
C THR A 88 -10.37 -15.65 -29.79
N THR A 89 -11.68 -15.43 -29.94
CA THR A 89 -12.59 -15.18 -28.80
C THR A 89 -12.58 -16.37 -27.83
N LEU A 90 -12.58 -17.61 -28.33
CA LEU A 90 -12.47 -18.82 -27.50
C LEU A 90 -11.20 -18.81 -26.64
N PHE A 91 -10.03 -18.58 -27.24
CA PHE A 91 -8.77 -18.54 -26.48
C PHE A 91 -8.73 -17.39 -25.46
N ALA A 92 -9.29 -16.22 -25.79
CA ALA A 92 -9.42 -15.12 -24.85
C ALA A 92 -10.30 -15.47 -23.64
N ILE A 93 -11.38 -16.23 -23.84
CA ILE A 93 -12.22 -16.74 -22.74
C ILE A 93 -11.41 -17.71 -21.87
N LEU A 94 -10.68 -18.65 -22.47
CA LEU A 94 -9.88 -19.63 -21.71
C LEU A 94 -8.77 -18.98 -20.89
N GLU A 95 -8.13 -17.93 -21.41
CA GLU A 95 -7.16 -17.14 -20.64
C GLU A 95 -7.82 -16.41 -19.47
N ALA A 96 -8.97 -15.78 -19.69
CA ALA A 96 -9.74 -15.15 -18.62
C ALA A 96 -10.16 -16.16 -17.54
N MET A 97 -10.61 -17.36 -17.94
CA MET A 97 -10.95 -18.44 -17.02
C MET A 97 -9.75 -18.91 -16.19
N LYS A 98 -8.54 -18.99 -16.76
CA LYS A 98 -7.33 -19.32 -15.99
C LYS A 98 -7.09 -18.31 -14.88
N LEU A 99 -7.26 -17.02 -15.18
CA LEU A 99 -7.16 -15.97 -14.17
C LEU A 99 -8.27 -16.07 -13.12
N ASP A 100 -9.49 -16.41 -13.53
CA ASP A 100 -10.62 -16.60 -12.60
C ASP A 100 -10.36 -17.75 -11.61
N VAL A 101 -9.88 -18.90 -12.11
CA VAL A 101 -9.51 -20.06 -11.28
C VAL A 101 -8.36 -19.71 -10.33
N ALA A 102 -7.30 -19.06 -10.84
CA ALA A 102 -6.17 -18.66 -10.01
C ALA A 102 -6.59 -17.65 -8.92
N ASN A 103 -7.39 -16.64 -9.28
CA ASN A 103 -7.91 -15.67 -8.32
C ASN A 103 -8.83 -16.31 -7.27
N HIS A 104 -9.68 -17.24 -7.69
CA HIS A 104 -10.50 -18.03 -6.76
C HIS A 104 -9.60 -18.83 -5.81
N GLN A 105 -8.58 -19.54 -6.31
CA GLN A 105 -7.64 -20.31 -5.51
C GLN A 105 -6.90 -19.42 -4.50
N ILE A 106 -6.37 -18.27 -4.91
CA ILE A 106 -5.71 -17.31 -4.01
C ILE A 106 -6.67 -16.87 -2.91
N ARG A 107 -7.94 -16.60 -3.23
CA ARG A 107 -8.96 -16.22 -2.24
C ARG A 107 -9.28 -17.37 -1.28
N THR A 108 -9.42 -18.59 -1.80
CA THR A 108 -9.67 -19.79 -0.98
C THR A 108 -8.53 -20.06 0.00
N PHE A 109 -7.28 -19.95 -0.45
CA PHE A 109 -6.10 -20.21 0.37
C PHE A 109 -5.57 -18.99 1.12
N ARG A 110 -6.21 -17.81 0.97
CA ARG A 110 -5.73 -16.53 1.51
C ARG A 110 -5.31 -16.61 2.98
N VAL A 111 -6.14 -17.23 3.82
CA VAL A 111 -5.87 -17.34 5.26
C VAL A 111 -4.60 -18.13 5.51
N LEU A 112 -4.49 -19.31 4.89
CA LEU A 112 -3.34 -20.19 5.02
C LEU A 112 -2.06 -19.55 4.49
N LEU A 113 -2.13 -18.90 3.31
CA LEU A 113 -1.00 -18.19 2.72
C LEU A 113 -0.48 -17.05 3.61
N ILE A 114 -1.39 -16.29 4.24
CA ILE A 114 -1.01 -15.20 5.14
C ILE A 114 -0.37 -15.75 6.43
N GLU A 115 -0.96 -16.79 7.02
CA GLU A 115 -0.40 -17.41 8.22
C GLU A 115 1.02 -17.98 7.98
N ASP A 116 1.24 -18.60 6.83
CA ASP A 116 2.50 -19.23 6.44
C ASP A 116 3.55 -18.25 5.87
N THR A 117 3.22 -16.95 5.75
CA THR A 117 4.10 -15.98 5.08
C THR A 117 5.49 -15.87 5.73
N VAL A 118 5.58 -15.86 7.06
CA VAL A 118 6.88 -15.73 7.77
C VAL A 118 7.81 -16.93 7.53
N PRO A 119 7.41 -18.18 7.84
CA PRO A 119 8.28 -19.34 7.60
C PRO A 119 8.63 -19.51 6.12
N PHE A 120 7.67 -19.29 5.21
CA PHE A 120 7.93 -19.32 3.77
C PHE A 120 9.02 -18.31 3.36
N LEU A 121 8.92 -17.05 3.82
CA LEU A 121 9.91 -16.03 3.48
C LEU A 121 11.28 -16.35 4.08
N GLN A 122 11.32 -16.93 5.28
CA GLN A 122 12.58 -17.35 5.89
C GLN A 122 13.30 -18.40 5.03
N GLU A 123 12.61 -19.48 4.65
CA GLU A 123 13.16 -20.54 3.78
C GLU A 123 13.56 -19.99 2.40
N TYR A 124 12.71 -19.14 1.82
CA TYR A 124 12.96 -18.52 0.53
C TYR A 124 14.25 -17.68 0.52
N PHE A 125 14.42 -16.81 1.52
CA PHE A 125 15.58 -15.94 1.61
C PHE A 125 16.83 -16.68 2.06
N GLU A 126 16.74 -17.66 2.94
CA GLU A 126 17.86 -18.54 3.29
C GLU A 126 18.40 -19.25 2.03
N GLY A 127 17.51 -19.77 1.19
CA GLY A 127 17.88 -20.35 -0.10
C GLY A 127 18.56 -19.33 -1.05
N LYS A 128 18.11 -18.07 -1.07
CA LYS A 128 18.74 -17.03 -1.90
C LYS A 128 20.11 -16.61 -1.38
N ILE A 129 20.25 -16.46 -0.07
CA ILE A 129 21.51 -16.08 0.60
C ILE A 129 22.56 -17.17 0.37
N SER A 130 22.21 -18.44 0.56
CA SER A 130 23.12 -19.57 0.34
C SER A 130 23.60 -19.70 -1.10
N ARG A 131 22.78 -19.31 -2.08
CA ARG A 131 23.16 -19.25 -3.50
C ARG A 131 23.93 -17.99 -3.90
N GLY A 132 24.12 -17.03 -2.99
CA GLY A 132 24.76 -15.74 -3.28
C GLY A 132 23.96 -14.83 -4.20
N SER A 133 22.65 -15.05 -4.34
CA SER A 133 21.78 -14.29 -5.26
C SER A 133 21.02 -13.14 -4.57
N PHE A 134 21.46 -12.72 -3.38
CA PHE A 134 20.82 -11.67 -2.58
C PHE A 134 21.84 -11.02 -1.63
N GLN A 135 22.01 -9.70 -1.70
CA GLN A 135 23.10 -8.99 -1.00
C GLN A 135 22.63 -8.46 0.37
N VAL A 136 22.89 -9.22 1.42
CA VAL A 136 22.42 -8.89 2.78
C VAL A 136 23.39 -8.02 3.60
N GLU A 137 24.66 -7.96 3.21
CA GLU A 137 25.69 -7.30 4.03
C GLU A 137 25.45 -5.79 4.21
N PRO A 138 25.08 -5.01 3.17
CA PRO A 138 24.75 -3.59 3.35
C PRO A 138 23.59 -3.39 4.34
N ALA A 139 22.56 -4.24 4.29
CA ALA A 139 21.41 -4.16 5.20
C ALA A 139 21.80 -4.52 6.64
N ARG A 140 22.72 -5.47 6.82
CA ARG A 140 23.27 -5.83 8.13
C ARG A 140 24.07 -4.69 8.73
N LEU A 141 25.00 -4.10 7.97
CA LEU A 141 25.81 -2.97 8.41
C LEU A 141 24.94 -1.75 8.77
N TRP A 142 23.92 -1.46 7.95
CA TRP A 142 22.93 -0.43 8.23
C TRP A 142 22.22 -0.66 9.57
N TYR A 143 21.75 -1.88 9.84
CA TYR A 143 21.08 -2.19 11.10
C TYR A 143 22.02 -2.06 12.31
N LEU A 144 23.27 -2.50 12.19
CA LEU A 144 24.26 -2.36 13.26
C LEU A 144 24.56 -0.89 13.59
N ASP A 145 24.69 -0.03 12.57
CA ASP A 145 24.83 1.43 12.77
C ASP A 145 23.63 2.01 13.54
N VAL A 146 22.42 1.70 13.06
CA VAL A 146 21.17 2.15 13.68
C VAL A 146 21.08 1.69 15.15
N ARG A 147 21.44 0.43 15.42
CA ARG A 147 21.44 -0.13 16.78
C ARG A 147 22.43 0.57 17.69
N ASN A 148 23.64 0.84 17.22
CA ASN A 148 24.65 1.58 17.98
C ASN A 148 24.17 3.00 18.31
N ARG A 149 23.57 3.71 17.33
CA ARG A 149 22.99 5.03 17.56
C ARG A 149 21.86 5.00 18.59
N ALA A 150 20.93 4.05 18.47
CA ALA A 150 19.83 3.88 19.43
C ALA A 150 20.33 3.62 20.85
N GLN A 151 21.36 2.79 21.02
CA GLN A 151 21.98 2.53 22.32
C GLN A 151 22.63 3.79 22.92
N GLN A 152 23.28 4.62 22.09
CA GLN A 152 23.85 5.89 22.54
C GLN A 152 22.75 6.87 22.98
N GLU A 153 21.68 7.00 22.20
CA GLU A 153 20.50 7.82 22.55
C GLU A 153 19.86 7.38 23.87
N ASP A 154 19.75 6.06 24.09
CA ASP A 154 19.18 5.50 25.30
C ASP A 154 20.11 5.69 26.50
N ALA A 155 21.43 5.63 26.32
CA ALA A 155 22.39 5.89 27.41
C ALA A 155 22.30 7.34 27.93
N LEU A 156 21.89 8.29 27.08
CA LEU A 156 21.67 9.70 27.44
C LEU A 156 20.36 9.93 28.22
N LYS A 157 19.37 9.04 28.05
CA LYS A 157 18.06 9.11 28.71
C LYS A 157 18.08 8.10 29.87
N SER A 158 18.26 8.58 31.10
CA SER A 158 18.37 7.80 32.37
C SER A 158 17.85 6.35 32.32
N PRO A 159 18.59 5.36 32.89
CA PRO A 159 18.33 3.94 32.70
C PRO A 159 16.90 3.58 33.07
N THR A 160 16.06 3.44 32.05
CA THR A 160 14.69 2.98 32.22
C THR A 160 14.74 1.45 32.30
N GLN A 161 14.01 0.84 33.23
CA GLN A 161 13.77 -0.61 33.26
C GLN A 161 12.91 -1.01 32.05
N ALA A 162 13.47 -0.91 30.85
CA ALA A 162 12.84 -1.35 29.62
C ALA A 162 13.17 -2.83 29.37
N ASP A 163 12.20 -3.57 28.85
CA ASP A 163 12.34 -4.94 28.40
C ASP A 163 13.45 -5.06 27.35
N ASP A 164 14.57 -5.70 27.73
CA ASP A 164 15.80 -5.71 26.93
C ASP A 164 15.59 -6.46 25.59
N GLY A 165 14.62 -7.37 25.53
CA GLY A 165 14.28 -8.13 24.32
C GLY A 165 13.63 -7.30 23.21
N LEU A 166 13.02 -6.15 23.54
CA LEU A 166 12.33 -5.30 22.57
C LEU A 166 13.25 -4.27 21.91
N LYS A 167 14.36 -3.92 22.57
CA LYS A 167 15.30 -2.88 22.11
C LYS A 167 15.86 -3.12 20.70
N PRO A 168 16.21 -4.34 20.28
CA PRO A 168 16.68 -4.59 18.91
C PRO A 168 15.64 -4.20 17.86
N LEU A 169 14.36 -4.53 18.09
CA LEU A 169 13.26 -4.11 17.22
C LEU A 169 13.03 -2.59 17.28
N GLU A 170 13.06 -1.99 18.47
CA GLU A 170 12.93 -0.53 18.60
C GLU A 170 14.04 0.20 17.84
N ALA A 171 15.27 -0.30 17.88
CA ALA A 171 16.37 0.22 17.07
C ALA A 171 16.03 0.15 15.58
N LEU A 172 15.57 -1.00 15.06
CA LEU A 172 15.13 -1.11 13.66
C LEU A 172 14.06 -0.06 13.31
N LEU A 173 13.03 0.07 14.14
CA LEU A 173 11.94 1.03 13.92
C LEU A 173 12.43 2.48 13.94
N ARG A 174 13.40 2.83 14.80
CA ARG A 174 14.10 4.13 14.80
C ARG A 174 14.85 4.36 13.50
N GLY A 175 15.60 3.37 13.03
CA GLY A 175 16.34 3.47 11.76
C GLY A 175 15.42 3.69 10.56
N ILE A 176 14.30 2.96 10.48
CA ILE A 176 13.32 3.17 9.42
C ILE A 176 12.72 4.57 9.53
N ALA A 177 12.29 5.00 10.72
CA ALA A 177 11.74 6.33 10.91
C ALA A 177 12.74 7.44 10.51
N ASP A 178 14.02 7.31 10.86
CA ASP A 178 15.05 8.27 10.44
C ASP A 178 15.11 8.40 8.90
N GLN A 179 15.06 7.28 8.17
CA GLN A 179 15.03 7.29 6.70
C GLN A 179 13.73 7.89 6.12
N LEU A 180 12.61 7.73 6.80
CA LEU A 180 11.34 8.35 6.39
C LEU A 180 11.33 9.86 6.64
N LEU A 181 12.01 10.33 7.70
CA LEU A 181 11.96 11.73 8.14
C LEU A 181 13.09 12.61 7.62
N GLN A 182 14.25 12.06 7.21
CA GLN A 182 15.40 12.85 6.74
C GLN A 182 15.04 13.83 5.61
N PHE A 183 15.68 14.99 5.58
CA PHE A 183 15.42 16.04 4.58
C PHE A 183 15.61 15.51 3.16
N THR A 184 16.82 15.04 2.87
CA THR A 184 17.16 14.45 1.58
C THR A 184 16.73 13.00 1.58
N PRO A 185 15.98 12.51 0.59
CA PRO A 185 15.61 11.10 0.51
C PRO A 185 16.84 10.19 0.46
N PRO A 186 16.77 8.97 1.02
CA PRO A 186 17.83 7.99 0.82
C PRO A 186 17.85 7.59 -0.65
N SER A 187 19.00 7.15 -1.17
CA SER A 187 19.07 6.62 -2.54
C SER A 187 18.17 5.39 -2.72
N GLU A 188 18.11 4.55 -1.69
CA GLU A 188 17.26 3.37 -1.62
C GLU A 188 17.08 2.93 -0.15
N PHE A 189 16.02 2.16 0.11
CA PHE A 189 15.91 1.39 1.35
C PHE A 189 16.77 0.12 1.25
N PRO A 190 17.23 -0.44 2.39
CA PRO A 190 17.98 -1.71 2.37
C PRO A 190 17.24 -2.80 1.58
N GLU A 191 17.97 -3.61 0.80
CA GLU A 191 17.40 -4.64 -0.10
C GLU A 191 16.46 -5.62 0.63
N THR A 192 16.64 -5.81 1.95
CA THR A 192 15.75 -6.62 2.80
C THR A 192 14.30 -6.12 2.84
N PHE A 193 14.05 -4.85 2.48
CA PHE A 193 12.73 -4.26 2.35
C PHE A 193 12.13 -4.34 0.94
N LEU A 194 12.66 -5.19 0.04
CA LEU A 194 12.23 -5.22 -1.37
C LEU A 194 10.71 -5.39 -1.57
N PHE A 195 10.02 -6.11 -0.69
CA PHE A 195 8.56 -6.30 -0.75
C PHE A 195 7.75 -5.16 -0.11
N ASP A 196 8.41 -4.27 0.63
CA ASP A 196 7.81 -3.15 1.34
C ASP A 196 8.31 -1.78 0.85
N SER A 197 9.19 -1.73 -0.15
CA SER A 197 9.81 -0.50 -0.67
C SER A 197 8.77 0.57 -1.02
N ASP A 198 7.77 0.23 -1.85
CA ASP A 198 6.70 1.16 -2.24
C ASP A 198 5.91 1.67 -1.03
N ARG A 199 5.68 0.81 -0.03
CA ARG A 199 4.94 1.18 1.19
C ARG A 199 5.75 2.14 2.05
N LEU A 200 7.08 1.97 2.11
CA LEU A 200 7.98 2.87 2.82
C LEU A 200 8.08 4.22 2.11
N TRP A 201 8.17 4.25 0.78
CA TRP A 201 8.14 5.49 0.00
C TRP A 201 6.81 6.24 0.18
N GLN A 202 5.67 5.54 0.14
CA GLN A 202 4.37 6.15 0.43
C GLN A 202 4.30 6.72 1.86
N LEU A 203 4.85 6.01 2.85
CA LEU A 203 4.90 6.50 4.23
C LEU A 203 5.80 7.73 4.34
N ARG A 204 6.94 7.74 3.66
CA ARG A 204 7.83 8.90 3.57
C ARG A 204 7.11 10.09 2.96
N ALA A 205 6.49 9.95 1.79
CA ALA A 205 5.70 11.00 1.15
C ALA A 205 4.65 11.58 2.11
N THR A 206 3.89 10.69 2.78
CA THR A 206 2.87 11.08 3.77
C THR A 206 3.48 11.91 4.91
N ILE A 207 4.58 11.43 5.51
CA ILE A 207 5.23 12.12 6.63
C ILE A 207 5.82 13.46 6.20
N GLN A 208 6.48 13.53 5.05
CA GLN A 208 7.04 14.78 4.54
C GLN A 208 5.95 15.81 4.22
N ASN A 209 4.82 15.36 3.66
CA ASN A 209 3.64 16.19 3.46
C ASN A 209 3.08 16.75 4.78
N LEU A 210 3.04 15.93 5.85
CA LEU A 210 2.67 16.42 7.18
C LEU A 210 3.63 17.50 7.68
N ILE A 211 4.95 17.30 7.51
CA ILE A 211 5.93 18.32 7.93
C ILE A 211 5.74 19.62 7.13
N ASN A 212 5.57 19.53 5.82
CA ASN A 212 5.34 20.69 4.97
C ASN A 212 4.04 21.42 5.35
N LEU A 213 3.00 20.69 5.74
CA LEU A 213 1.74 21.26 6.21
C LEU A 213 1.88 22.02 7.53
N GLU A 214 2.69 21.49 8.47
CA GLU A 214 3.02 22.21 9.72
C GLU A 214 3.85 23.47 9.45
N ILE A 215 4.78 23.43 8.48
CA ILE A 215 5.54 24.61 8.04
C ILE A 215 4.60 25.65 7.42
N ALA A 216 3.70 25.24 6.52
CA ALA A 216 2.73 26.13 5.89
C ALA A 216 1.81 26.79 6.92
N TRP A 217 1.33 26.00 7.90
CA TRP A 217 0.55 26.51 9.02
C TRP A 217 1.34 27.53 9.86
N TYR A 218 2.62 27.26 10.15
CA TYR A 218 3.48 28.20 10.86
C TYR A 218 3.67 29.52 10.12
N ILE A 219 3.89 29.47 8.79
CA ILE A 219 4.02 30.66 7.95
C ILE A 219 2.75 31.51 8.02
N PHE A 220 1.59 30.87 7.93
CA PHE A 220 0.29 31.52 8.11
C PHE A 220 0.17 32.20 9.49
N GLU A 221 0.44 31.48 10.58
CA GLU A 221 0.33 32.02 11.94
C GLU A 221 1.30 33.18 12.16
N SER A 222 2.53 33.04 11.68
CA SER A 222 3.58 34.07 11.77
C SER A 222 3.15 35.34 11.03
N TRP A 223 2.56 35.21 9.84
CA TRP A 223 2.05 36.35 9.09
C TRP A 223 0.91 37.06 9.83
N VAL A 224 -0.08 36.33 10.36
CA VAL A 224 -1.21 36.93 11.11
C VAL A 224 -0.72 37.64 12.37
N HIS A 225 0.24 37.05 13.09
CA HIS A 225 0.86 37.67 14.27
C HIS A 225 1.65 38.93 13.90
N SER A 226 2.32 38.97 12.75
CA SER A 226 3.04 40.17 12.28
C SER A 226 2.11 41.39 12.09
N LYS A 227 0.81 41.16 11.87
CA LYS A 227 -0.23 42.19 11.77
C LYS A 227 -0.89 42.51 13.12
N ASN A 228 -0.34 42.04 14.25
CA ASN A 228 -0.90 42.17 15.60
C ASN A 228 -2.35 41.67 15.73
N ARG A 229 -2.69 40.61 14.99
CA ARG A 229 -4.01 39.96 15.06
C ARG A 229 -3.91 38.63 15.79
N TYR A 230 -5.00 38.24 16.44
CA TYR A 230 -5.13 36.95 17.13
C TYR A 230 -6.11 36.05 16.40
N LEU A 231 -5.75 34.77 16.22
CA LEU A 231 -6.59 33.77 15.57
C LEU A 231 -7.70 33.29 16.51
N ARG A 232 -8.85 33.95 16.45
CA ARG A 232 -10.07 33.47 17.11
C ARG A 232 -10.59 32.24 16.35
N GLY A 233 -10.86 31.13 17.04
CA GLY A 233 -11.29 29.88 16.39
C GLY A 233 -10.15 29.10 15.72
N ARG A 234 -8.93 29.19 16.26
CA ARG A 234 -7.70 28.55 15.75
C ARG A 234 -7.88 27.10 15.32
N GLU A 235 -8.59 26.28 16.11
CA GLU A 235 -8.81 24.86 15.81
C GLU A 235 -9.63 24.64 14.53
N GLU A 236 -10.78 25.31 14.39
CA GLU A 236 -11.63 25.23 13.20
C GLU A 236 -10.91 25.75 11.94
N ILE A 237 -10.15 26.84 12.09
CA ILE A 237 -9.32 27.40 11.02
C ILE A 237 -8.22 26.42 10.64
N CYS A 238 -7.54 25.81 11.60
CA CYS A 238 -6.49 24.82 11.36
C CYS A 238 -7.03 23.60 10.61
N LEU A 239 -8.21 23.08 10.98
CA LEU A 239 -8.85 21.98 10.27
C LEU A 239 -9.20 22.34 8.82
N THR A 240 -9.79 23.50 8.61
CA THR A 240 -10.17 23.98 7.27
C THR A 240 -8.95 24.30 6.42
N PHE A 241 -7.92 24.87 7.03
CA PHE A 241 -6.62 25.12 6.39
C PHE A 241 -6.01 23.81 5.93
N ARG A 242 -5.88 22.84 6.83
CA ARG A 242 -5.26 21.55 6.53
C ARG A 242 -5.95 20.83 5.37
N THR A 243 -7.27 20.74 5.39
CA THR A 243 -8.03 20.08 4.32
C THR A 243 -7.86 20.77 2.96
N ARG A 244 -7.88 22.11 2.92
CA ARG A 244 -7.74 22.86 1.66
C ARG A 244 -6.32 22.85 1.11
N ILE A 245 -5.31 22.99 1.96
CA ILE A 245 -3.91 22.88 1.52
C ILE A 245 -3.58 21.45 1.10
N GLN A 246 -4.04 20.44 1.85
CA GLN A 246 -3.84 19.04 1.49
C GLN A 246 -4.48 18.68 0.15
N SER A 247 -5.69 19.18 -0.18
CA SER A 247 -6.28 18.93 -1.50
C SER A 247 -5.42 19.50 -2.63
N LEU A 248 -4.81 20.68 -2.43
CA LEU A 248 -3.91 21.28 -3.42
C LEU A 248 -2.59 20.51 -3.57
N MET A 249 -2.19 19.74 -2.55
CA MET A 249 -1.03 18.85 -2.60
C MET A 249 -1.36 17.52 -3.30
N GLU A 250 -2.63 17.10 -3.28
CA GLU A 250 -3.12 15.85 -3.84
C GLU A 250 -3.77 16.00 -5.23
N ASP A 251 -4.01 17.24 -5.68
CA ASP A 251 -4.56 17.55 -7.01
C ASP A 251 -3.59 17.08 -8.11
N GLY A 252 -4.00 16.03 -8.83
CA GLY A 252 -3.22 15.37 -9.88
C GLY A 252 -2.94 13.87 -9.64
N ILE A 253 -3.33 13.33 -8.49
CA ILE A 253 -3.22 11.89 -8.18
C ILE A 253 -4.35 11.11 -8.89
N ASP A 254 -4.00 10.11 -9.72
CA ASP A 254 -4.97 9.16 -10.30
C ASP A 254 -5.79 8.49 -9.18
N PRO A 255 -7.11 8.25 -9.32
CA PRO A 255 -7.94 7.66 -8.25
C PRO A 255 -7.47 6.30 -7.73
N ASN A 256 -6.56 5.64 -8.45
CA ASN A 256 -5.94 4.37 -8.06
C ASN A 256 -4.68 4.54 -7.19
N GLY A 257 -4.27 5.77 -6.86
CA GLY A 257 -3.05 6.04 -6.10
C GLY A 257 -1.76 5.65 -6.85
N HIS A 258 -1.85 5.45 -8.18
CA HIS A 258 -0.68 5.24 -9.01
C HIS A 258 0.06 6.59 -9.09
N ILE A 259 1.15 6.71 -8.34
CA ILE A 259 2.25 7.57 -8.75
C ILE A 259 2.63 7.02 -10.13
N PRO A 260 2.61 7.84 -11.21
CA PRO A 260 3.09 7.40 -12.52
C PRO A 260 4.41 6.70 -12.26
N SER A 261 4.48 5.44 -12.69
CA SER A 261 5.61 4.54 -12.50
C SER A 261 6.93 5.31 -12.46
N ALA A 262 7.80 4.94 -11.52
CA ALA A 262 9.21 5.33 -11.40
C ALA A 262 10.01 5.07 -12.71
N ILE A 263 9.61 5.76 -13.77
CA ILE A 263 10.21 5.84 -15.10
C ILE A 263 10.92 7.19 -15.26
N ASP A 264 10.77 8.12 -14.30
CA ASP A 264 11.71 9.21 -14.11
C ASP A 264 12.44 9.02 -12.77
N ASP A 265 13.77 9.10 -12.83
CA ASP A 265 14.75 9.08 -11.74
C ASP A 265 14.59 10.29 -10.77
N ASP A 266 13.38 10.76 -10.48
CA ASP A 266 13.18 11.88 -9.57
C ASP A 266 12.97 11.39 -8.13
N PRO A 267 13.98 11.49 -7.26
CA PRO A 267 13.83 11.10 -5.87
C PRO A 267 12.80 12.00 -5.20
N ASP A 268 11.80 11.42 -4.53
CA ASP A 268 10.71 12.14 -3.86
C ASP A 268 11.25 13.14 -2.81
N LEU A 269 11.47 14.37 -3.28
CA LEU A 269 11.86 15.54 -2.52
C LEU A 269 10.63 16.07 -1.80
N ARG A 270 10.30 15.46 -0.65
CA ARG A 270 9.29 15.95 0.30
C ARG A 270 7.89 16.17 -0.29
N GLY A 271 7.32 15.15 -0.94
CA GLY A 271 6.04 15.30 -1.64
C GLY A 271 6.20 15.73 -3.10
N GLY A 272 7.39 15.46 -3.67
CA GLY A 272 7.72 15.56 -5.09
C GLY A 272 7.38 16.88 -5.78
N ALA A 273 7.40 16.82 -7.11
CA ALA A 273 7.12 17.94 -8.01
C ALA A 273 5.80 18.67 -7.72
N HIS A 274 4.84 18.06 -7.00
CA HIS A 274 3.52 18.64 -6.73
C HIS A 274 3.57 19.90 -5.85
N TRP A 275 4.35 19.90 -4.77
CA TRP A 275 4.52 21.11 -3.95
C TRP A 275 5.12 22.26 -4.74
N TYR A 276 6.11 21.97 -5.59
CA TYR A 276 6.74 22.96 -6.46
C TYR A 276 5.81 23.43 -7.57
N GLN A 277 5.09 22.51 -8.23
CA GLN A 277 4.13 22.81 -9.30
C GLN A 277 2.96 23.66 -8.79
N ASN A 278 2.46 23.38 -7.59
CA ASN A 278 1.31 24.05 -6.99
C ASN A 278 1.71 25.14 -5.98
N MET A 279 3.00 25.49 -5.87
CA MET A 279 3.53 26.42 -4.87
C MET A 279 2.75 27.74 -4.82
N ARG A 280 2.51 28.34 -6.00
CA ARG A 280 1.78 29.60 -6.11
C ARG A 280 0.31 29.46 -5.70
N SER A 281 -0.34 28.34 -6.06
CA SER A 281 -1.72 28.06 -5.67
C SER A 281 -1.85 27.88 -4.16
N ILE A 282 -0.89 27.19 -3.55
CA ILE A 282 -0.80 27.00 -2.10
C ILE A 282 -0.57 28.36 -1.42
N ALA A 283 0.41 29.14 -1.88
CA ALA A 283 0.69 30.48 -1.34
C ALA A 283 -0.54 31.40 -1.41
N LEU A 284 -1.26 31.38 -2.53
CA LEU A 284 -2.50 32.13 -2.71
C LEU A 284 -3.59 31.68 -1.75
N GLU A 285 -3.71 30.37 -1.50
CA GLU A 285 -4.69 29.85 -0.55
C GLU A 285 -4.33 30.25 0.90
N ILE A 286 -3.06 30.17 1.27
CA ILE A 286 -2.58 30.69 2.56
C ILE A 286 -2.86 32.20 2.67
N ALA A 287 -2.61 32.96 1.59
CA ALA A 287 -2.88 34.40 1.54
C ALA A 287 -4.37 34.72 1.73
N ARG A 288 -5.28 33.91 1.18
CA ARG A 288 -6.74 34.02 1.44
C ARG A 288 -7.06 33.86 2.92
N PHE A 289 -6.53 32.82 3.56
CA PHE A 289 -6.71 32.62 5.00
C PHE A 289 -6.16 33.80 5.82
N ALA A 290 -4.98 34.30 5.44
CA ALA A 290 -4.34 35.46 6.06
C ALA A 290 -5.18 36.73 5.94
N CYS A 291 -5.69 37.05 4.74
CA CYS A 291 -6.54 38.21 4.49
C CYS A 291 -7.84 38.15 5.31
N LEU A 292 -8.50 36.99 5.29
CA LEU A 292 -9.72 36.75 6.10
C LEU A 292 -9.46 36.93 7.60
N ALA A 293 -8.34 36.40 8.11
CA ALA A 293 -7.96 36.55 9.51
C ALA A 293 -7.63 38.01 9.90
N CYS A 294 -7.17 38.83 8.94
CA CYS A 294 -6.83 40.24 9.16
C CYS A 294 -7.94 41.24 8.82
N GLY A 295 -9.07 40.77 8.27
CA GLY A 295 -10.18 41.62 7.85
C GLY A 295 -9.88 42.45 6.60
N MET A 296 -9.10 41.89 5.67
CA MET A 296 -8.82 42.48 4.37
C MET A 296 -9.75 41.85 3.33
N ASP A 297 -10.35 42.67 2.46
CA ASP A 297 -11.37 42.23 1.50
C ASP A 297 -10.77 41.58 0.24
N ASP A 298 -9.57 42.02 -0.18
CA ASP A 298 -8.89 41.54 -1.39
C ASP A 298 -7.54 40.90 -1.07
N VAL A 299 -7.19 39.87 -1.85
CA VAL A 299 -5.88 39.20 -1.78
C VAL A 299 -4.95 39.84 -2.81
N GLU A 300 -4.08 40.71 -2.34
CA GLU A 300 -3.10 41.41 -3.17
C GLU A 300 -1.76 40.65 -3.27
N ASP A 301 -1.01 40.89 -4.33
CA ASP A 301 0.32 40.29 -4.54
C ASP A 301 1.30 40.65 -3.40
N GLU A 302 1.13 41.79 -2.73
CA GLU A 302 1.91 42.17 -1.55
C GLU A 302 1.79 41.18 -0.38
N VAL A 303 0.69 40.42 -0.33
CA VAL A 303 0.46 39.36 0.66
C VAL A 303 0.99 38.02 0.15
N ILE A 304 0.76 37.72 -1.13
CA ILE A 304 1.11 36.43 -1.74
C ILE A 304 2.62 36.27 -1.84
N THR A 305 3.34 37.27 -2.37
CA THR A 305 4.78 37.16 -2.67
C THR A 305 5.64 36.83 -1.45
N PRO A 306 5.46 37.47 -0.27
CA PRO A 306 6.22 37.10 0.93
C PRO A 306 5.91 35.68 1.43
N ILE A 307 4.66 35.22 1.30
CA ILE A 307 4.23 33.88 1.71
C ILE A 307 4.85 32.83 0.77
N GLU A 308 4.79 33.07 -0.54
CA GLU A 308 5.37 32.20 -1.57
C GLU A 308 6.89 32.06 -1.39
N ALA A 309 7.59 33.18 -1.18
CA ALA A 309 9.04 33.17 -0.93
C ALA A 309 9.40 32.42 0.36
N ALA A 310 8.59 32.56 1.42
CA ALA A 310 8.81 31.83 2.67
C ALA A 310 8.59 30.32 2.50
N LEU A 311 7.57 29.91 1.75
CA LEU A 311 7.32 28.50 1.42
C LEU A 311 8.48 27.93 0.61
N GLU A 312 8.89 28.58 -0.48
CA GLU A 312 10.02 28.16 -1.31
C GLU A 312 11.28 27.99 -0.46
N TRP A 313 11.61 28.96 0.39
CA TRP A 313 12.77 28.88 1.25
C TRP A 313 12.70 27.69 2.23
N HIS A 314 11.60 27.55 2.99
CA HIS A 314 11.52 26.55 4.05
C HIS A 314 11.29 25.13 3.55
N LEU A 315 10.66 24.94 2.39
CA LEU A 315 10.38 23.63 1.81
C LEU A 315 11.56 23.08 0.99
N THR A 316 12.40 23.95 0.43
CA THR A 316 13.59 23.57 -0.35
C THR A 316 14.87 23.48 0.50
N ASN A 317 14.89 24.01 1.73
CA ASN A 317 16.08 24.03 2.57
C ASN A 317 15.85 23.32 3.91
N GLU A 318 16.89 22.66 4.43
CA GLU A 318 16.89 22.06 5.78
C GLU A 318 16.99 23.15 6.87
N SER A 319 15.95 23.97 6.93
CA SER A 319 15.84 25.08 7.87
C SER A 319 15.63 24.60 9.31
N ASP A 320 15.93 25.46 10.28
CA ASP A 320 15.66 25.17 11.69
C ASP A 320 14.17 24.92 11.97
N LEU A 321 13.29 25.59 11.20
CA LEU A 321 11.86 25.36 11.24
C LEU A 321 11.50 23.94 10.79
N PHE A 322 12.12 23.46 9.71
CA PHE A 322 11.97 22.07 9.30
C PHE A 322 12.43 21.11 10.40
N ARG A 323 13.64 21.30 10.94
CA ARG A 323 14.19 20.42 11.99
C ARG A 323 13.31 20.40 13.24
N HIS A 324 12.71 21.54 13.59
CA HIS A 324 11.75 21.62 14.69
C HIS A 324 10.55 20.69 14.48
N PHE A 325 9.85 20.81 13.34
CA PHE A 325 8.70 19.97 13.05
C PHE A 325 9.06 18.51 12.77
N GLN A 326 10.20 18.27 12.12
CA GLN A 326 10.76 16.94 11.91
C GLN A 326 10.95 16.21 13.24
N ASN A 327 11.60 16.85 14.22
CA ASN A 327 11.84 16.25 15.54
C ASN A 327 10.53 15.98 16.28
N GLY A 328 9.58 16.93 16.23
CA GLY A 328 8.26 16.75 16.85
C GLY A 328 7.45 15.61 16.23
N ILE A 329 7.45 15.50 14.90
CA ILE A 329 6.78 14.40 14.19
C ILE A 329 7.53 13.08 14.42
N ARG A 330 8.87 13.08 14.45
CA ARG A 330 9.68 11.88 14.76
C ARG A 330 9.27 11.27 16.09
N GLU A 331 9.20 12.07 17.14
CA GLU A 331 8.85 11.62 18.48
C GLU A 331 7.45 11.01 18.51
N LYS A 332 6.46 11.70 17.93
CA LYS A 332 5.07 11.25 17.87
C LYS A 332 4.90 9.97 17.05
N VAL A 333 5.49 9.90 15.86
CA VAL A 333 5.43 8.71 14.99
C VAL A 333 6.11 7.53 15.68
N LEU A 334 7.30 7.70 16.25
CA LEU A 334 7.99 6.61 16.95
C LEU A 334 7.20 6.11 18.15
N ALA A 335 6.63 7.00 18.96
CA ALA A 335 5.79 6.60 20.08
C ALA A 335 4.58 5.76 19.62
N ALA A 336 3.88 6.22 18.57
CA ALA A 336 2.74 5.49 17.99
C ALA A 336 3.16 4.15 17.38
N THR A 337 4.30 4.11 16.68
CA THR A 337 4.87 2.89 16.08
C THR A 337 5.24 1.88 17.14
N ILE A 338 5.98 2.27 18.19
CA ILE A 338 6.39 1.36 19.26
C ILE A 338 5.17 0.84 20.02
N ALA A 339 4.19 1.70 20.32
CA ALA A 339 2.94 1.30 20.95
C ALA A 339 2.17 0.27 20.10
N SER A 340 2.14 0.45 18.78
CA SER A 340 1.49 -0.47 17.84
C SER A 340 2.28 -1.77 17.68
N ALA A 341 3.61 -1.71 17.62
CA ALA A 341 4.49 -2.87 17.53
C ALA A 341 4.33 -3.79 18.73
N LYS A 342 4.25 -3.23 19.95
CA LYS A 342 3.97 -3.98 21.19
C LYS A 342 2.65 -4.77 21.12
N LYS A 343 1.63 -4.20 20.46
CA LYS A 343 0.34 -4.89 20.24
C LYS A 343 0.42 -5.99 19.19
N PHE A 344 1.27 -5.83 18.17
CA PHE A 344 1.39 -6.78 17.05
C PHE A 344 2.32 -7.95 17.36
N LEU A 345 3.35 -7.77 18.19
CA LEU A 345 4.30 -8.81 18.55
C LEU A 345 3.70 -10.16 18.98
N PRO A 346 2.64 -10.22 19.82
CA PRO A 346 2.02 -11.49 20.19
C PRO A 346 1.04 -12.06 19.16
N LEU A 347 0.72 -11.34 18.09
CA LEU A 347 -0.32 -11.72 17.12
C LEU A 347 0.20 -12.60 15.98
N SER A 348 -0.65 -13.44 15.40
CA SER A 348 -0.30 -14.14 14.15
C SER A 348 -0.19 -13.16 12.96
N PRO A 349 0.53 -13.51 11.88
CA PRO A 349 0.55 -12.69 10.66
C PRO A 349 -0.85 -12.35 10.13
N LEU A 350 -1.80 -13.29 10.23
CA LEU A 350 -3.19 -13.08 9.85
C LEU A 350 -3.87 -12.03 10.73
N ALA A 351 -3.75 -12.12 12.05
CA ALA A 351 -4.33 -11.15 12.97
C ALA A 351 -3.74 -9.74 12.77
N ILE A 352 -2.43 -9.65 12.48
CA ILE A 352 -1.78 -8.40 12.10
C ILE A 352 -2.40 -7.84 10.79
N CYS A 353 -2.58 -8.68 9.76
CA CYS A 353 -3.22 -8.29 8.50
C CYS A 353 -4.68 -7.83 8.68
N GLU A 354 -5.45 -8.49 9.55
CA GLU A 354 -6.84 -8.15 9.83
C GLU A 354 -6.98 -6.83 10.61
N SER A 355 -6.03 -6.53 11.50
CA SER A 355 -6.01 -5.26 12.24
C SER A 355 -5.98 -4.03 11.32
N GLN A 356 -5.38 -4.16 10.13
CA GLN A 356 -5.35 -3.08 9.13
C GLN A 356 -6.70 -2.85 8.45
N ARG A 357 -7.56 -3.87 8.35
CA ARG A 357 -8.88 -3.76 7.71
C ARG A 357 -9.90 -3.09 8.62
N ALA A 358 -9.78 -3.24 9.93
CA ALA A 358 -10.69 -2.64 10.91
C ALA A 358 -10.61 -1.10 11.00
N VAL A 359 -9.53 -0.50 10.48
CA VAL A 359 -9.25 0.94 10.58
C VAL A 359 -9.61 1.69 9.28
N ALA A 360 -10.16 1.02 8.25
CA ALA A 360 -10.65 1.72 7.06
C ALA A 360 -11.84 2.63 7.42
N PRO A 361 -11.87 3.90 6.96
CA PRO A 361 -12.95 4.82 7.27
C PRO A 361 -14.25 4.27 6.67
N SER A 362 -15.20 3.92 7.53
CA SER A 362 -16.60 3.77 7.13
C SER A 362 -17.08 5.12 6.61
N VAL A 363 -17.19 5.26 5.29
CA VAL A 363 -17.89 6.39 4.66
C VAL A 363 -19.30 6.43 5.25
N PRO A 364 -19.73 7.50 5.93
CA PRO A 364 -21.10 7.59 6.41
C PRO A 364 -22.03 7.72 5.20
N LEU A 365 -22.72 6.64 4.86
CA LEU A 365 -23.83 6.71 3.92
C LEU A 365 -24.94 7.53 4.60
N VAL A 366 -25.13 8.77 4.15
CA VAL A 366 -26.24 9.62 4.60
C VAL A 366 -27.54 8.99 4.10
N SER A 367 -28.21 8.23 4.97
CA SER A 367 -29.61 7.83 4.75
C SER A 367 -30.49 8.61 5.70
N ALA A 368 -31.24 9.55 5.13
CA ALA A 368 -32.28 10.30 5.80
C ALA A 368 -33.50 9.42 6.09
N ALA A 369 -33.92 9.33 7.35
CA ALA A 369 -35.30 9.03 7.74
C ALA A 369 -35.57 9.50 9.19
N PRO A 370 -36.81 9.91 9.54
CA PRO A 370 -37.07 10.78 10.68
C PRO A 370 -37.33 10.05 12.01
N SER A 371 -37.01 10.79 13.06
CA SER A 371 -37.18 10.64 14.50
C SER A 371 -38.32 9.75 15.03
N THR A 372 -37.98 8.90 16.01
CA THR A 372 -38.83 8.66 17.19
C THR A 372 -37.95 8.58 18.45
N ALA A 373 -38.27 9.43 19.42
CA ALA A 373 -37.56 9.63 20.68
C ALA A 373 -37.73 8.44 21.64
N VAL A 374 -36.64 8.02 22.29
CA VAL A 374 -36.64 7.40 23.63
C VAL A 374 -35.31 7.73 24.32
N ASN A 375 -35.35 8.43 25.44
CA ASN A 375 -34.21 8.57 26.37
C ASN A 375 -33.96 7.25 27.10
N PRO A 376 -32.71 6.96 27.49
CA PRO A 376 -32.50 6.86 28.93
C PRO A 376 -31.22 7.52 29.47
N THR A 377 -31.38 7.85 30.74
CA THR A 377 -30.52 8.38 31.80
C THR A 377 -29.14 7.75 31.98
N SER A 378 -28.15 8.64 32.19
CA SER A 378 -27.02 8.59 33.12
C SER A 378 -26.19 7.29 33.27
N SER A 379 -24.93 7.33 32.81
CA SER A 379 -23.79 6.78 33.58
C SER A 379 -22.45 7.40 33.16
N THR A 380 -21.69 7.84 34.18
CA THR A 380 -20.22 7.99 34.26
C THR A 380 -19.45 8.71 33.14
N GLY A 381 -19.02 9.93 33.45
CA GLY A 381 -18.05 10.68 32.66
C GLY A 381 -16.67 10.03 32.67
N GLY A 382 -16.29 9.47 31.52
CA GLY A 382 -14.90 9.40 31.09
C GLY A 382 -14.73 10.46 30.00
N LEU A 383 -13.75 11.35 30.17
CA LEU A 383 -13.32 12.27 29.13
C LEU A 383 -12.78 11.45 27.95
N THR A 384 -13.63 11.07 27.01
CA THR A 384 -13.19 10.51 25.73
C THR A 384 -12.62 11.66 24.91
N HIS A 385 -11.29 11.84 24.98
CA HIS A 385 -10.55 12.72 24.10
C HIS A 385 -10.74 12.21 22.67
N THR A 386 -11.58 12.87 21.89
CA THR A 386 -11.65 12.63 20.45
C THR A 386 -10.35 13.12 19.83
N PRO A 387 -9.51 12.24 19.26
CA PRO A 387 -8.22 12.63 18.72
C PRO A 387 -8.40 13.67 17.63
N THR A 388 -7.53 14.67 17.59
CA THR A 388 -7.51 15.64 16.50
C THR A 388 -7.13 14.93 15.19
N PRO A 389 -7.52 15.43 14.01
CA PRO A 389 -7.17 14.78 12.73
C PRO A 389 -5.67 14.55 12.53
N SER A 390 -4.81 15.45 13.02
CA SER A 390 -3.35 15.25 12.99
C SER A 390 -2.89 14.13 13.94
N GLU A 391 -3.52 13.95 15.10
CA GLU A 391 -3.24 12.80 15.96
C GLU A 391 -3.67 11.49 15.29
N TYR A 392 -4.81 11.50 14.59
CA TYR A 392 -5.29 10.34 13.83
C TYR A 392 -4.32 9.96 12.68
N ASP A 393 -3.77 10.94 11.96
CA ASP A 393 -2.79 10.69 10.90
C ASP A 393 -1.50 10.06 11.45
N ILE A 394 -1.00 10.58 12.58
CA ILE A 394 0.19 10.05 13.25
C ILE A 394 -0.05 8.62 13.75
N GLU A 395 -1.19 8.33 14.38
CA GLU A 395 -1.52 6.99 14.84
C GLU A 395 -1.60 6.00 13.66
N ARG A 396 -2.21 6.41 12.55
CA ARG A 396 -2.31 5.61 11.33
C ARG A 396 -0.95 5.35 10.69
N ILE A 397 -0.09 6.36 10.59
CA ILE A 397 1.29 6.24 10.12
C ILE A 397 2.06 5.28 11.04
N GLY A 398 1.96 5.49 12.35
CA GLY A 398 2.64 4.69 13.36
C GLY A 398 2.26 3.22 13.27
N MET A 399 0.97 2.93 13.13
CA MET A 399 0.42 1.58 12.95
C MET A 399 0.91 0.92 11.65
N ARG A 400 0.89 1.65 10.51
CA ARG A 400 1.38 1.13 9.22
C ARG A 400 2.87 0.81 9.28
N LEU A 401 3.67 1.69 9.89
CA LEU A 401 5.10 1.46 10.07
C LEU A 401 5.36 0.26 11.00
N ALA A 402 4.61 0.13 12.08
CA ALA A 402 4.72 -1.01 12.99
C ALA A 402 4.40 -2.35 12.29
N HIS A 403 3.40 -2.36 11.41
CA HIS A 403 3.08 -3.53 10.61
C HIS A 403 4.24 -3.97 9.73
N VAL A 404 4.84 -3.03 8.97
CA VAL A 404 6.02 -3.31 8.15
C VAL A 404 7.18 -3.80 9.03
N GLY A 405 7.52 -3.04 10.07
CA GLY A 405 8.67 -3.34 10.92
C GLY A 405 8.55 -4.67 11.68
N VAL A 406 7.37 -5.03 12.20
CA VAL A 406 7.18 -6.29 12.95
C VAL A 406 7.26 -7.51 12.03
N LEU A 407 6.61 -7.48 10.87
CA LEU A 407 6.69 -8.61 9.92
C LEU A 407 8.10 -8.74 9.34
N HIS A 408 8.74 -7.62 8.99
CA HIS A 408 10.13 -7.58 8.57
C HIS A 408 11.05 -8.17 9.63
N TRP A 409 10.89 -7.77 10.89
CA TRP A 409 11.67 -8.29 12.00
C TRP A 409 11.52 -9.80 12.16
N ARG A 410 10.30 -10.34 12.04
CA ARG A 410 10.06 -11.80 12.13
C ARG A 410 10.80 -12.58 11.04
N VAL A 411 10.94 -12.02 9.84
CA VAL A 411 11.68 -12.67 8.76
C VAL A 411 13.19 -12.50 8.96
N TRP A 412 13.66 -11.27 9.16
CA TRP A 412 15.07 -10.92 9.02
C TRP A 412 15.88 -10.95 10.32
N ALA A 413 15.25 -10.83 11.49
CA ALA A 413 15.97 -10.90 12.75
C ALA A 413 16.75 -12.21 12.92
N PRO A 414 16.14 -13.40 12.76
CA PRO A 414 16.88 -14.65 12.89
C PRO A 414 17.87 -14.89 11.73
N LEU A 415 17.54 -14.45 10.51
CA LEU A 415 18.36 -14.68 9.34
C LEU A 415 19.60 -13.77 9.26
N LEU A 416 19.50 -12.55 9.78
CA LEU A 416 20.48 -11.50 9.51
C LEU A 416 20.88 -10.68 10.74
N TYR A 417 19.91 -10.04 11.40
CA TYR A 417 20.20 -8.99 12.39
C TYR A 417 20.68 -9.53 13.73
N LEU A 418 20.18 -10.68 14.15
CA LEU A 418 20.53 -11.37 15.39
C LEU A 418 21.25 -12.69 15.13
N ARG A 419 21.64 -12.96 13.87
CA ARG A 419 22.22 -14.25 13.47
C ARG A 419 23.39 -14.67 14.35
N ASP A 420 24.30 -13.75 14.63
CA ASP A 420 25.51 -14.01 15.43
C ASP A 420 25.16 -14.23 16.91
N GLU A 421 24.21 -13.46 17.45
CA GLU A 421 23.74 -13.61 18.84
C GLU A 421 23.03 -14.95 19.05
N ILE A 422 22.25 -15.40 18.06
CA ILE A 422 21.57 -16.70 18.09
C ILE A 422 22.61 -17.83 17.97
N ALA A 423 23.60 -17.69 17.09
CA ALA A 423 24.67 -18.68 16.95
C ALA A 423 25.50 -18.83 18.23
N ASP A 424 25.78 -17.73 18.94
CA ASP A 424 26.50 -17.76 20.22
C ASP A 424 25.69 -18.41 21.35
N LEU A 425 24.35 -18.31 21.32
CA LEU A 425 23.46 -18.98 22.28
C LEU A 425 23.40 -20.50 22.04
N ASP A 426 23.41 -20.95 20.79
CA ASP A 426 23.42 -22.38 20.43
C ASP A 426 24.78 -23.06 20.70
N VAL A 427 25.85 -22.28 20.87
CA VAL A 427 27.21 -22.76 21.21
C VAL A 427 27.49 -22.71 22.73
N GLY A 428 26.49 -22.34 23.56
CA GLY A 428 26.57 -22.41 25.02
C GLY A 428 27.02 -23.80 25.51
N PRO A 429 27.79 -23.90 26.61
CA PRO A 429 28.62 -25.07 26.88
C PRO A 429 27.78 -26.33 26.98
N SER A 430 27.97 -27.23 26.01
CA SER A 430 27.66 -28.65 26.18
C SER A 430 28.45 -29.12 27.39
N ALA A 431 27.78 -29.16 28.54
CA ALA A 431 28.30 -29.76 29.75
C ALA A 431 28.48 -31.26 29.46
N PHE A 432 29.65 -31.62 28.96
CA PHE A 432 30.13 -32.99 28.90
C PHE A 432 30.49 -33.46 30.31
N VAL A 433 29.82 -34.55 30.71
CA VAL A 433 30.19 -35.58 31.71
C VAL A 433 30.19 -35.17 33.19
#